data_AF-A0AAW1K876-F1
#
_entry.id   AF-A0AAW1K876-F1
#
_cell.length_a   1.000
_cell.length_b   1.000
_cell.length_c   1.000
_cell.angle_alpha   90.00
_cell.angle_beta   90.00
_cell.angle_gamma   90.00
#
_symmetry.space_group_name_H-M   'P 1'
#
loop_
_entity.id
_entity.type
_entity.pdbx_description
1 polymer ?
#
loop_
_entity_poly.entity_id
_entity_poly.type
_entity_poly.pdbx_seq_one_letter_code
_entity_poly.pdbx_strand_id
1 'polypeptide(L)'
;NSKIFAQGIHWFSDNISKNQRFYEFVLVDSGSADIKHNHNTDGKIIYSKLIINKVNSSDDWIEPFAEKDFSKRFVPQTYSYQDYKNAWSRVLLLEDFDHSWFITFKNNCPQRFPIWFYQWWYLFGPVQDIYPPIYTKGLETFIAQTKGDLYQKPLLFHAEFKIPWIICWSYNLRQILPQPYPLLLIREFKIKWWDKFDTTIC
;
A
#
# COMPACT_ATOMS: atom_id res chain seq x y z
N ASN A 1 -19.07 21.72 4.61
CA ASN A 1 -18.04 21.08 3.76
C ASN A 1 -16.82 21.98 3.59
N SER A 2 -15.99 22.09 4.64
CA SER A 2 -14.63 22.58 4.48
C SER A 2 -13.80 21.46 3.83
N LYS A 3 -13.34 21.66 2.60
CA LYS A 3 -12.41 20.74 1.95
C LYS A 3 -11.05 20.86 2.67
N ILE A 4 -10.79 19.94 3.59
CA ILE A 4 -9.54 19.91 4.38
C ILE A 4 -8.32 19.63 3.48
N PHE A 5 -8.54 19.01 2.32
CA PHE A 5 -7.51 18.76 1.32
C PHE A 5 -7.92 19.30 -0.05
N ALA A 6 -6.93 19.53 -0.92
CA ALA A 6 -7.16 19.82 -2.33
C ALA A 6 -7.88 18.66 -3.03
N GLN A 7 -8.65 18.95 -4.07
CA GLN A 7 -9.44 17.93 -4.77
C GLN A 7 -8.56 16.82 -5.35
N GLY A 8 -8.87 15.56 -5.02
CA GLY A 8 -8.11 14.38 -5.47
C GLY A 8 -6.76 14.20 -4.77
N ILE A 9 -6.49 14.95 -3.71
CA ILE A 9 -5.33 14.79 -2.85
C ILE A 9 -5.85 14.51 -1.45
N HIS A 10 -5.44 13.38 -0.87
CA HIS A 10 -5.87 12.98 0.48
C HIS A 10 -4.69 12.98 1.46
N TRP A 11 -3.69 13.81 1.23
CA TRP A 11 -2.56 14.01 2.13
C TRP A 11 -2.15 15.48 2.14
N PHE A 12 -1.43 15.92 3.17
CA PHE A 12 -0.77 17.21 3.13
C PHE A 12 0.40 17.10 2.14
N SER A 13 0.30 17.84 1.04
CA SER A 13 1.35 17.91 0.03
C SER A 13 1.94 19.31 0.02
N ASP A 14 3.25 19.39 0.24
CA ASP A 14 3.99 20.64 0.08
C ASP A 14 4.17 21.00 -1.40
N ASN A 15 3.88 20.05 -2.31
CA ASN A 15 3.93 20.25 -3.76
C ASN A 15 2.65 19.73 -4.41
N ILE A 16 1.83 20.64 -4.94
CA ILE A 16 0.53 20.34 -5.58
C ILE A 16 0.71 19.50 -6.86
N SER A 17 1.87 19.57 -7.51
CA SER A 17 2.17 18.78 -8.72
C SER A 17 2.37 17.30 -8.42
N LYS A 18 2.74 16.94 -7.17
CA LYS A 18 2.88 15.56 -6.72
C LYS A 18 1.53 15.00 -6.27
N ASN A 19 0.64 14.84 -7.23
CA ASN A 19 -0.71 14.31 -7.03
C ASN A 19 -0.75 12.77 -7.07
N GLN A 20 -1.95 12.21 -7.07
CA GLN A 20 -2.17 10.76 -7.12
C GLN A 20 -1.46 10.09 -8.31
N ARG A 21 -1.58 10.67 -9.51
CA ARG A 21 -0.96 10.13 -10.73
C ARG A 21 0.56 10.14 -10.66
N PHE A 22 1.16 11.14 -10.00
CA PHE A 22 2.60 11.17 -9.76
C PHE A 22 3.04 9.94 -8.94
N TYR A 23 2.38 9.67 -7.81
CA TYR A 23 2.75 8.54 -6.96
C TYR A 23 2.47 7.18 -7.59
N GLU A 24 1.38 7.04 -8.34
CA GLU A 24 1.13 5.84 -9.14
C GLU A 24 2.23 5.65 -10.19
N PHE A 25 2.62 6.73 -10.86
CA PHE A 25 3.66 6.68 -11.87
C PHE A 25 5.04 6.37 -11.29
N VAL A 26 5.38 6.84 -10.09
CA VAL A 26 6.61 6.44 -9.36
C VAL A 26 6.68 4.92 -9.17
N LEU A 27 5.58 4.27 -8.79
CA LEU A 27 5.59 2.81 -8.59
C LEU A 27 5.66 2.03 -9.91
N VAL A 28 4.94 2.50 -10.93
CA VAL A 28 4.90 1.84 -12.25
C VAL A 28 6.22 2.01 -13.00
N ASP A 29 6.76 3.23 -13.07
CA ASP A 29 7.96 3.57 -13.83
C ASP A 29 9.22 2.93 -13.23
N SER A 30 9.30 2.84 -11.90
CA SER A 30 10.37 2.12 -11.21
C SER A 30 10.29 0.58 -11.35
N GLY A 31 9.23 0.06 -11.98
CA GLY A 31 8.94 -1.36 -12.11
C GLY A 31 8.60 -2.03 -10.78
N SER A 32 8.23 -1.25 -9.75
CA SER A 32 7.97 -1.76 -8.40
C SER A 32 6.58 -2.34 -8.25
N ALA A 33 5.60 -1.82 -8.98
CA ALA A 33 4.24 -2.33 -8.94
C ALA A 33 3.49 -2.16 -10.26
N ASP A 34 2.58 -3.08 -10.55
CA ASP A 34 1.61 -2.96 -11.63
C ASP A 34 0.27 -2.46 -11.04
N ILE A 35 -0.25 -1.33 -11.53
CA ILE A 35 -1.50 -0.71 -11.06
C ILE A 35 -2.55 -0.77 -12.16
N LYS A 36 -3.76 -1.25 -11.83
CA LYS A 36 -4.91 -1.28 -12.74
C LYS A 36 -6.18 -0.79 -12.06
N HIS A 37 -6.84 0.20 -12.65
CA HIS A 37 -8.14 0.71 -12.20
C HIS A 37 -9.27 0.03 -12.97
N ASN A 38 -10.30 -0.41 -12.25
CA ASN A 38 -11.53 -0.93 -12.84
C ASN A 38 -12.61 0.12 -12.68
N HIS A 39 -13.36 0.37 -13.75
CA HIS A 39 -14.34 1.43 -13.82
C HIS A 39 -15.74 0.85 -13.96
N ASN A 40 -16.74 1.54 -13.44
CA ASN A 40 -18.14 1.26 -13.76
C ASN A 40 -18.50 1.81 -15.16
N THR A 41 -19.77 1.64 -15.54
CA THR A 41 -20.33 2.17 -16.79
C THR A 41 -20.23 3.69 -16.93
N ASP A 42 -20.20 4.41 -15.81
CA ASP A 42 -20.12 5.88 -15.76
C ASP A 42 -18.67 6.40 -15.77
N GLY A 43 -17.69 5.50 -15.82
CA GLY A 43 -16.26 5.85 -15.79
C GLY A 43 -15.69 6.15 -14.39
N LYS A 44 -16.46 5.95 -13.31
CA LYS A 44 -15.96 6.03 -11.93
C LYS A 44 -15.13 4.80 -11.59
N ILE A 45 -14.01 4.99 -10.92
CA ILE A 45 -13.16 3.88 -10.44
C ILE A 45 -13.85 3.21 -9.27
N ILE A 46 -14.19 1.92 -9.40
CA ILE A 46 -14.87 1.14 -8.36
C ILE A 46 -13.88 0.38 -7.46
N TYR A 47 -12.82 -0.14 -8.06
CA TYR A 47 -11.72 -0.77 -7.33
C TYR A 47 -10.46 -0.77 -8.16
N SER A 48 -9.32 -0.77 -7.48
CA SER A 48 -8.00 -0.84 -8.09
C SER A 48 -7.31 -2.14 -7.71
N LYS A 49 -6.42 -2.59 -8.59
CA LYS A 49 -5.51 -3.70 -8.34
C LYS A 49 -4.08 -3.16 -8.24
N LEU A 50 -3.38 -3.52 -7.17
CA LEU A 50 -1.96 -3.26 -6.97
C LEU A 50 -1.22 -4.59 -6.91
N ILE A 51 -0.35 -4.86 -7.87
CA ILE A 51 0.51 -6.05 -7.88
C ILE A 51 1.93 -5.62 -7.56
N ILE A 52 2.47 -6.11 -6.46
CA ILE A 52 3.81 -5.77 -5.97
C ILE A 52 4.83 -6.64 -6.69
N ASN A 53 5.71 -6.01 -7.46
CA ASN A 53 6.73 -6.69 -8.26
C ASN A 53 8.05 -6.79 -7.49
N LYS A 54 8.44 -5.69 -6.85
CA LYS A 54 9.65 -5.56 -6.02
C LYS A 54 9.56 -4.29 -5.17
N VAL A 55 10.40 -4.19 -4.16
CA VAL A 55 10.56 -2.97 -3.37
C VAL A 55 12.03 -2.57 -3.36
N ASN A 56 12.32 -1.41 -3.92
CA ASN A 56 13.68 -0.88 -4.01
C ASN A 56 14.14 -0.37 -2.64
N SER A 57 15.43 -0.55 -2.32
CA SER A 57 16.06 -0.04 -1.11
C SER A 57 16.74 1.30 -1.37
N SER A 58 17.36 1.87 -0.34
CA SER A 58 18.21 3.06 -0.50
C SER A 58 19.44 2.78 -1.36
N ASP A 59 19.87 1.52 -1.46
CA ASP A 59 21.06 1.13 -2.24
C ASP A 59 20.83 1.29 -3.75
N ASP A 60 19.56 1.35 -4.17
CA ASP A 60 19.18 1.65 -5.54
C ASP A 60 19.32 3.15 -5.88
N TRP A 61 19.67 4.01 -4.92
CA TRP A 61 19.94 5.43 -5.11
C TRP A 61 21.43 5.72 -4.89
N ILE A 62 22.05 6.42 -5.84
CA ILE A 62 23.48 6.77 -5.78
C ILE A 62 23.77 7.61 -4.52
N GLU A 63 22.85 8.54 -4.18
CA GLU A 63 22.94 9.38 -2.99
C GLU A 63 21.56 9.62 -2.35
N PRO A 64 21.48 9.92 -1.05
CA PRO A 64 20.20 10.14 -0.33
C PRO A 64 19.32 11.25 -0.91
N PHE A 65 19.93 12.24 -1.58
CA PHE A 65 19.25 13.39 -2.18
C PHE A 65 19.13 13.30 -3.71
N ALA A 66 19.67 12.23 -4.30
CA ALA A 66 19.57 12.03 -5.74
C ALA A 66 18.10 11.84 -6.15
N GLU A 67 17.70 12.53 -7.22
CA GLU A 67 16.43 12.28 -7.87
C GLU A 67 16.63 11.35 -9.07
N LYS A 68 15.59 10.58 -9.39
CA LYS A 68 15.53 9.76 -10.61
C LYS A 68 14.61 10.42 -11.61
N ASP A 69 15.03 10.45 -12.87
CA ASP A 69 14.17 10.85 -13.98
C ASP A 69 13.13 9.77 -14.28
N PHE A 70 11.91 10.20 -14.57
CA PHE A 70 10.92 9.31 -15.14
C PHE A 70 11.30 8.92 -16.58
N SER A 71 10.96 7.68 -16.97
CA SER A 71 11.17 7.20 -18.35
C SER A 71 10.30 7.92 -19.38
N LYS A 72 9.18 8.53 -18.94
CA LYS A 72 8.28 9.32 -19.77
C LYS A 72 8.22 10.77 -19.27
N ARG A 73 7.78 11.67 -20.14
CA ARG A 73 7.53 13.06 -19.75
C ARG A 73 6.44 13.13 -18.69
N PHE A 74 6.78 13.69 -17.53
CA PHE A 74 5.87 13.92 -16.42
C PHE A 74 6.23 15.23 -15.72
N VAL A 75 5.30 15.85 -15.00
CA VAL A 75 5.57 17.06 -14.22
C VAL A 75 5.21 16.79 -12.75
N PRO A 76 6.20 16.79 -11.82
CA PRO A 76 7.65 16.99 -12.04
C PRO A 76 8.31 15.83 -12.81
N GLN A 77 9.42 16.10 -13.50
CA GLN A 77 10.11 15.09 -14.33
C GLN A 77 10.92 14.08 -13.51
N THR A 78 11.13 14.39 -12.24
CA THR A 78 11.98 13.64 -11.33
C THR A 78 11.26 13.26 -10.05
N TYR A 79 11.76 12.23 -9.36
CA TYR A 79 11.29 11.84 -8.04
C TYR A 79 12.44 11.41 -7.12
N SER A 80 12.33 11.74 -5.84
CA SER A 80 13.30 11.36 -4.81
C SER A 80 13.03 9.96 -4.25
N TYR A 81 13.98 9.41 -3.48
CA TYR A 81 13.72 8.18 -2.70
C TYR A 81 12.59 8.35 -1.67
N GLN A 82 12.45 9.55 -1.10
CA GLN A 82 11.33 9.83 -0.19
C GLN A 82 9.99 9.85 -0.94
N ASP A 83 9.94 10.35 -2.17
CA ASP A 83 8.74 10.23 -3.02
C ASP A 83 8.41 8.76 -3.31
N TYR A 84 9.43 7.94 -3.57
CA TYR A 84 9.27 6.50 -3.75
C TYR A 84 8.66 5.82 -2.52
N LYS A 85 9.19 6.08 -1.32
CA LYS A 85 8.62 5.57 -0.07
C LYS A 85 7.18 6.04 0.14
N ASN A 86 6.95 7.33 -0.07
CA ASN A 86 5.63 7.94 0.06
C ASN A 86 4.61 7.37 -0.94
N ALA A 87 5.07 6.96 -2.13
CA ALA A 87 4.21 6.42 -3.18
C ALA A 87 3.41 5.22 -2.68
N TRP A 88 4.06 4.28 -1.97
CA TRP A 88 3.41 3.07 -1.43
C TRP A 88 2.18 3.35 -0.57
N SER A 89 2.19 4.40 0.23
CA SER A 89 1.02 4.78 1.04
C SER A 89 0.07 5.69 0.28
N ARG A 90 0.60 6.64 -0.51
CA ARG A 90 -0.21 7.67 -1.18
C ARG A 90 -1.07 7.08 -2.30
N VAL A 91 -0.60 6.08 -3.02
CA VAL A 91 -1.42 5.42 -4.05
C VAL A 91 -2.70 4.82 -3.47
N LEU A 92 -2.67 4.33 -2.23
CA LEU A 92 -3.85 3.74 -1.59
C LEU A 92 -4.94 4.76 -1.25
N LEU A 93 -4.64 6.06 -1.36
CA LEU A 93 -5.52 7.16 -0.95
C LEU A 93 -6.35 7.76 -2.09
N LEU A 94 -6.60 7.00 -3.16
CA LEU A 94 -7.29 7.47 -4.37
C LEU A 94 -8.68 8.08 -4.10
N GLU A 95 -9.58 7.32 -3.47
CA GLU A 95 -10.92 7.77 -3.05
C GLU A 95 -11.27 7.12 -1.71
N ASP A 96 -12.13 7.76 -0.92
CA ASP A 96 -12.61 7.23 0.35
C ASP A 96 -13.92 6.43 0.18
N PHE A 97 -14.04 5.38 0.99
CA PHE A 97 -15.19 4.48 1.21
C PHE A 97 -15.71 3.69 -0.01
N ASP A 98 -15.99 4.37 -1.13
CA ASP A 98 -16.52 3.79 -2.37
C ASP A 98 -15.46 3.09 -3.22
N HIS A 99 -14.20 3.13 -2.80
CA HIS A 99 -13.06 2.56 -3.49
C HIS A 99 -12.34 1.54 -2.62
N SER A 100 -11.90 0.45 -3.25
CA SER A 100 -11.07 -0.57 -2.60
C SER A 100 -9.86 -0.95 -3.45
N TRP A 101 -8.80 -1.36 -2.78
CA TRP A 101 -7.57 -1.87 -3.35
C TRP A 101 -7.48 -3.36 -3.12
N PHE A 102 -7.43 -4.13 -4.20
CA PHE A 102 -6.94 -5.51 -4.17
C PHE A 102 -5.42 -5.48 -4.29
N ILE A 103 -4.72 -6.05 -3.31
CA ILE A 103 -3.26 -6.06 -3.26
C ILE A 103 -2.76 -7.50 -3.27
N THR A 104 -1.70 -7.78 -4.04
CA THR A 104 -1.03 -9.09 -4.10
C THR A 104 0.42 -8.92 -4.54
N PHE A 105 1.20 -10.00 -4.51
CA PHE A 105 2.57 -10.04 -5.00
C PHE A 105 2.65 -10.73 -6.36
N LYS A 106 3.61 -10.30 -7.20
CA LYS A 106 3.94 -10.95 -8.46
C LYS A 106 4.70 -12.26 -8.21
N ASN A 107 4.65 -13.15 -9.19
CA ASN A 107 5.50 -14.34 -9.21
C ASN A 107 6.97 -13.95 -9.04
N ASN A 108 7.68 -14.67 -8.16
CA ASN A 108 9.10 -14.47 -7.88
C ASN A 108 9.44 -13.04 -7.39
N CYS A 109 8.52 -12.39 -6.68
CA CYS A 109 8.81 -11.12 -6.01
C CYS A 109 10.03 -11.31 -5.09
N PRO A 110 11.09 -10.49 -5.21
CA PRO A 110 12.24 -10.58 -4.32
C PRO A 110 11.82 -10.43 -2.85
N GLN A 111 12.18 -11.39 -2.01
CA GLN A 111 11.81 -11.45 -0.59
C GLN A 111 12.75 -10.66 0.33
N ARG A 112 13.44 -9.65 -0.22
CA ARG A 112 14.32 -8.78 0.53
C ARG A 112 13.71 -7.38 0.56
N PHE A 113 12.91 -7.13 1.58
CA PHE A 113 12.23 -5.85 1.76
C PHE A 113 13.05 -4.91 2.65
N PRO A 114 13.08 -3.60 2.36
CA PRO A 114 13.68 -2.62 3.24
C PRO A 114 12.86 -2.45 4.54
N ILE A 115 13.51 -2.04 5.64
CA ILE A 115 12.88 -1.95 6.98
C ILE A 115 11.59 -1.11 6.97
N TRP A 116 11.60 0.03 6.27
CA TRP A 116 10.43 0.91 6.19
C TRP A 116 9.24 0.24 5.50
N PHE A 117 9.46 -0.78 4.65
CA PHE A 117 8.38 -1.50 4.00
C PHE A 117 7.69 -2.48 4.96
N TYR A 118 8.39 -3.00 5.97
CA TYR A 118 7.73 -3.71 7.07
C TYR A 118 6.85 -2.78 7.93
N GLN A 119 7.21 -1.49 8.05
CA GLN A 119 6.35 -0.50 8.70
C GLN A 119 5.10 -0.21 7.85
N TRP A 120 5.26 -0.11 6.53
CA TRP A 120 4.13 -0.04 5.61
C TRP A 120 3.24 -1.28 5.74
N TRP A 121 3.83 -2.47 5.76
CA TRP A 121 3.10 -3.73 5.99
C TRP A 121 2.33 -3.74 7.31
N TYR A 122 2.91 -3.21 8.39
CA TYR A 122 2.21 -3.12 9.67
C TYR A 122 0.94 -2.26 9.60
N LEU A 123 0.91 -1.23 8.75
CA LEU A 123 -0.24 -0.32 8.59
C LEU A 123 -1.27 -0.82 7.57
N PHE A 124 -0.82 -1.50 6.52
CA PHE A 124 -1.64 -1.82 5.34
C PHE A 124 -1.77 -3.32 5.07
N GLY A 125 -0.95 -4.15 5.71
CA GLY A 125 -1.00 -5.60 5.61
C GLY A 125 -2.13 -6.17 6.49
N PRO A 126 -2.62 -7.36 6.15
CA PRO A 126 -3.60 -8.06 6.95
C PRO A 126 -3.04 -8.49 8.32
N VAL A 127 -3.92 -8.47 9.32
CA VAL A 127 -3.64 -8.93 10.68
C VAL A 127 -4.05 -10.39 10.84
N GLN A 128 -3.47 -11.09 11.81
CA GLN A 128 -3.72 -12.53 11.98
C GLN A 128 -5.18 -12.88 12.24
N ASP A 129 -5.92 -11.99 12.90
CA ASP A 129 -7.32 -12.21 13.30
C ASP A 129 -8.29 -12.35 12.13
N ILE A 130 -7.93 -11.86 10.95
CA ILE A 130 -8.79 -11.95 9.75
C ILE A 130 -8.46 -13.16 8.88
N TYR A 131 -7.45 -13.95 9.23
CA TYR A 131 -7.06 -15.12 8.45
C TYR A 131 -8.00 -16.31 8.67
N PRO A 132 -8.35 -17.06 7.61
CA PRO A 132 -9.02 -18.35 7.76
C PRO A 132 -8.15 -19.35 8.55
N PRO A 133 -8.73 -20.32 9.28
CA PRO A 133 -7.97 -21.26 10.11
C PRO A 133 -6.89 -22.05 9.35
N ILE A 134 -7.18 -22.46 8.10
CA ILE A 134 -6.23 -23.19 7.26
C ILE A 134 -4.98 -22.34 6.96
N TYR A 135 -5.18 -21.03 6.78
CA TYR A 135 -4.11 -20.09 6.52
C TYR A 135 -3.24 -19.88 7.76
N THR A 136 -3.86 -19.71 8.92
CA THR A 136 -3.15 -19.55 10.20
C THR A 136 -2.20 -20.72 10.43
N LYS A 137 -2.66 -21.95 10.17
CA LYS A 137 -1.81 -23.15 10.24
C LYS A 137 -0.66 -23.15 9.23
N GLY A 138 -0.92 -22.69 7.99
CA GLY A 138 0.11 -22.53 6.97
C GLY A 138 1.18 -21.52 7.40
N LEU A 139 0.77 -20.37 7.94
CA LEU A 139 1.66 -19.34 8.47
C LEU A 139 2.49 -19.86 9.65
N GLU A 140 1.89 -20.57 10.61
CA GLU A 140 2.60 -21.20 11.73
C GLU A 140 3.66 -22.19 11.25
N THR A 141 3.31 -23.01 10.26
CA THR A 141 4.24 -23.97 9.64
C THR A 141 5.40 -23.24 8.97
N PHE A 142 5.10 -22.20 8.20
CA PHE A 142 6.10 -21.36 7.55
C PHE A 142 7.03 -20.67 8.56
N ILE A 143 6.49 -20.15 9.66
CA ILE A 143 7.27 -19.54 10.75
C ILE A 143 8.24 -20.56 11.34
N ALA A 144 7.79 -21.79 11.59
CA ALA A 144 8.62 -22.85 12.16
C ALA A 144 9.74 -23.31 11.22
N GLN A 145 9.52 -23.27 9.90
CA GLN A 145 10.46 -23.78 8.90
C GLN A 145 11.45 -22.74 8.37
N THR A 146 11.17 -21.44 8.54
CA THR A 146 11.98 -20.37 7.97
C THR A 146 12.83 -19.66 9.04
N LYS A 147 14.03 -19.20 8.68
CA LYS A 147 14.89 -18.37 9.57
C LYS A 147 14.55 -16.88 9.45
N GLY A 148 14.93 -16.08 10.46
CA GLY A 148 14.69 -14.62 10.49
C GLY A 148 13.64 -14.21 11.52
N ASP A 149 13.46 -12.90 11.67
CA ASP A 149 12.64 -12.32 12.74
C ASP A 149 11.13 -12.56 12.54
N LEU A 150 10.42 -12.81 13.64
CA LEU A 150 8.97 -13.11 13.61
C LEU A 150 8.14 -12.01 12.94
N TYR A 151 8.50 -10.74 13.12
CA TYR A 151 7.75 -9.62 12.53
C TYR A 151 7.82 -9.58 11.00
N GLN A 152 8.82 -10.21 10.39
CA GLN A 152 8.99 -10.25 8.94
C GLN A 152 8.15 -11.36 8.29
N LYS A 153 7.86 -12.43 9.05
CA LYS A 153 7.26 -13.67 8.54
C LYS A 153 5.93 -13.48 7.83
N PRO A 154 4.97 -12.68 8.34
CA PRO A 154 3.69 -12.51 7.66
C PRO A 154 3.86 -11.89 6.27
N LEU A 155 4.70 -10.87 6.13
CA LEU A 155 4.99 -10.26 4.83
C LEU A 155 5.64 -11.25 3.87
N LEU A 156 6.65 -11.99 4.34
CA LEU A 156 7.36 -12.99 3.52
C LEU A 156 6.43 -14.11 3.07
N PHE A 157 5.55 -14.58 3.96
CA PHE A 157 4.53 -15.58 3.64
C PHE A 157 3.59 -15.07 2.55
N HIS A 158 3.05 -13.86 2.70
CA HIS A 158 2.23 -13.22 1.67
C HIS A 158 2.94 -13.08 0.32
N ALA A 159 4.24 -12.76 0.34
CA ALA A 159 5.04 -12.63 -0.88
C ALA A 159 5.29 -13.99 -1.57
N GLU A 160 5.64 -15.03 -0.80
CA GLU A 160 5.90 -16.39 -1.30
C GLU A 160 4.66 -16.97 -2.00
N PHE A 161 3.53 -16.98 -1.28
CA PHE A 161 2.30 -17.63 -1.73
C PHE A 161 1.34 -16.67 -2.47
N LYS A 162 1.76 -15.42 -2.68
CA LYS A 162 1.02 -14.37 -3.42
C LYS A 162 -0.36 -14.12 -2.85
N ILE A 163 -0.46 -14.22 -1.53
CA ILE A 163 -1.74 -14.16 -0.83
C ILE A 163 -2.28 -12.74 -0.96
N PRO A 164 -3.45 -12.56 -1.59
CA PRO A 164 -4.03 -11.25 -1.78
C PRO A 164 -4.85 -10.82 -0.55
N TRP A 165 -4.99 -9.51 -0.40
CA TRP A 165 -5.89 -8.90 0.57
C TRP A 165 -6.53 -7.65 0.00
N ILE A 166 -7.59 -7.17 0.65
CA ILE A 166 -8.32 -5.98 0.25
C ILE A 166 -8.14 -4.89 1.30
N ILE A 167 -7.92 -3.65 0.85
CA ILE A 167 -7.91 -2.46 1.68
C ILE A 167 -8.94 -1.47 1.17
N CYS A 168 -9.70 -0.85 2.06
CA CYS A 168 -10.36 0.43 1.80
C CYS A 168 -10.13 1.37 2.97
N TRP A 169 -10.48 2.64 2.82
CA TRP A 169 -10.29 3.61 3.89
C TRP A 169 -11.41 4.65 3.90
N SER A 170 -11.67 5.26 5.05
CA SER A 170 -12.64 6.34 5.20
C SER A 170 -12.17 7.36 6.22
N TYR A 171 -12.73 8.57 6.16
CA TYR A 171 -12.58 9.55 7.23
C TYR A 171 -13.53 9.25 8.39
N ASN A 172 -13.05 9.47 9.61
CA ASN A 172 -13.85 9.31 10.81
C ASN A 172 -13.53 10.43 11.80
N LEU A 173 -14.51 10.89 12.57
CA LEU A 173 -14.30 11.84 13.67
C LEU A 173 -14.29 11.06 14.98
N ARG A 174 -13.20 11.17 15.75
CA ARG A 174 -13.09 10.50 17.07
C ARG A 174 -12.84 11.48 18.19
N GLN A 175 -13.56 11.29 19.29
CA GLN A 175 -13.31 11.96 20.56
C GLN A 175 -12.19 11.20 21.28
N ILE A 176 -10.96 11.70 21.21
CA ILE A 176 -9.80 11.07 21.84
C ILE A 176 -9.59 11.59 23.28
N LEU A 177 -9.85 12.87 23.50
CA LEU A 177 -9.78 13.51 24.81
C LEU A 177 -11.20 13.82 25.30
N PRO A 178 -11.47 13.90 26.61
CA PRO A 178 -12.79 14.29 27.11
C PRO A 178 -13.18 15.70 26.64
N GLN A 179 -14.45 16.06 26.77
CA GLN A 179 -14.87 17.45 26.53
C GLN A 179 -14.09 18.42 27.45
N PRO A 180 -13.75 19.65 27.01
CA PRO A 180 -14.24 20.34 25.80
C PRO A 180 -13.32 20.24 24.57
N TYR A 181 -12.40 19.27 24.52
CA TYR A 181 -11.47 19.16 23.39
C TYR A 181 -12.20 18.80 22.08
N PRO A 182 -11.80 19.39 20.93
CA PRO A 182 -12.44 19.11 19.66
C PRO A 182 -12.20 17.67 19.18
N LEU A 183 -13.11 17.17 18.35
CA LEU A 183 -12.98 15.87 17.69
C LEU A 183 -11.75 15.84 16.77
N LEU A 184 -11.02 14.73 16.80
CA LEU A 184 -9.92 14.48 15.87
C LEU A 184 -10.47 13.86 14.59
N LEU A 185 -10.17 14.47 13.45
CA LEU A 185 -10.33 13.81 12.16
C LEU A 185 -9.23 12.77 11.98
N ILE A 186 -9.62 11.52 11.84
CA ILE A 186 -8.72 10.41 11.59
C ILE A 186 -9.04 9.77 10.24
N ARG A 187 -8.02 9.12 9.67
CA ARG A 187 -8.19 8.17 8.58
C ARG A 187 -8.23 6.77 9.17
N GLU A 188 -9.25 6.02 8.83
CA GLU A 188 -9.43 4.64 9.25
C GLU A 188 -9.29 3.71 8.05
N PHE A 189 -8.36 2.77 8.13
CA PHE A 189 -8.17 1.72 7.14
C PHE A 189 -8.94 0.47 7.57
N LYS A 190 -9.66 -0.12 6.61
CA LYS A 190 -10.34 -1.41 6.78
C LYS A 190 -9.66 -2.41 5.88
N ILE A 191 -9.20 -3.50 6.48
CA ILE A 191 -8.49 -4.56 5.79
C ILE A 191 -9.34 -5.81 5.84
N LYS A 192 -9.53 -6.46 4.69
CA LYS A 192 -10.33 -7.67 4.54
C LYS A 192 -9.52 -8.76 3.86
N TRP A 193 -9.70 -9.99 4.32
CA TRP A 193 -9.27 -11.19 3.62
C TRP A 193 -9.95 -11.33 2.25
N TRP A 194 -9.26 -11.93 1.29
CA TRP A 194 -9.84 -12.28 -0.01
C TRP A 194 -10.40 -13.69 0.01
N ASP A 195 -11.72 -13.79 0.19
CA ASP A 195 -12.44 -15.07 0.37
C ASP A 195 -12.34 -16.04 -0.83
N LYS A 196 -11.90 -15.58 -2.01
CA LYS A 196 -11.70 -16.43 -3.20
C LYS A 196 -10.24 -16.88 -3.40
N PHE A 197 -9.37 -16.68 -2.42
CA PHE A 197 -8.01 -17.19 -2.48
C PHE A 197 -8.01 -18.72 -2.35
N ASP A 198 -7.26 -19.39 -3.22
CA ASP A 198 -7.09 -20.84 -3.16
C ASP A 198 -6.14 -21.19 -2.02
N THR A 199 -6.70 -21.65 -0.90
CA THR A 199 -5.93 -21.96 0.31
C THR A 199 -5.15 -23.27 0.22
N THR A 200 -5.28 -24.05 -0.86
CA THR A 200 -4.57 -25.33 -1.02
C THR A 200 -3.11 -25.15 -1.45
N ILE A 201 -2.75 -23.94 -1.90
CA ILE A 201 -1.39 -23.62 -2.35
C ILE A 201 -0.45 -23.21 -1.20
N CYS A 202 -0.99 -23.02 0.01
CA CYS A 202 -0.29 -22.61 1.22
C CYS A 202 0.11 -23.80 2.11
#